data_AF-A0AA49GQQ1-F1
#
_entry.id   AF-A0AA49GQQ1-F1
#
_cell.length_a   1.000
_cell.length_b   1.000
_cell.length_c   1.000
_cell.angle_alpha   90.00
_cell.angle_beta   90.00
_cell.angle_gamma   90.00
#
_symmetry.space_group_name_H-M   'P 1'
#
loop_
_entity.id
_entity.type
_entity.pdbx_description
1 polymer ?
#
loop_
_entity_poly.entity_id
_entity_poly.type
_entity_poly.pdbx_seq_one_letter_code
_entity_poly.pdbx_strand_id
1 'polypeptide(L)'
;MKHNVFLYVKNHFGVLFALIFFGLAACEEEASCVTDNTNIVTLQFIKLINNEGGNSEEDFQDSVIVAAEGTIAGIPIGGASRIGLPLDPANNTTTFYVFRQVEEGVFRVDTLVLNYRREQSLISPECGPDQHFFDLDTALSTFDSIRVRNPEVLISNSTPNLQVFTCRYELTNVMRLQFTYQPEDTTKDTLFIKRVYSNISKEDLLQDTTIADGDDITVSVPVTRNDSQVQVFLETADAVPATYQVQAYYRQDTFQVADCLPQDRYRLDSAQLWINPDSLADPAPEVTSTTFNINTAVNAEVTIK
;
A
#
# COMPACT_ATOMS: atom_id res chain seq x y z
N MET A 1 -33.72 73.10 -69.93
CA MET A 1 -33.72 72.36 -68.64
C MET A 1 -34.11 70.91 -68.89
N LYS A 2 -33.16 69.96 -68.92
CA LYS A 2 -33.42 68.52 -68.76
C LYS A 2 -32.14 67.87 -68.19
N HIS A 3 -32.34 67.11 -67.11
CA HIS A 3 -31.33 66.59 -66.20
C HIS A 3 -30.47 65.48 -66.79
N ASN A 4 -29.15 65.56 -66.56
CA ASN A 4 -28.22 64.44 -66.61
C ASN A 4 -27.85 64.06 -65.17
N VAL A 5 -28.72 63.30 -64.53
CA VAL A 5 -28.46 62.65 -63.22
C VAL A 5 -28.66 61.15 -63.46
N PHE A 6 -27.71 60.48 -64.12
CA PHE A 6 -27.85 59.02 -64.34
C PHE A 6 -26.54 58.23 -64.40
N LEU A 7 -25.38 58.84 -64.14
CA LEU A 7 -24.07 58.17 -64.32
C LEU A 7 -23.23 57.99 -63.05
N TYR A 8 -23.79 58.24 -61.86
CA TYR A 8 -23.05 58.07 -60.59
C TYR A 8 -23.48 56.88 -59.73
N VAL A 9 -24.46 56.06 -60.17
CA VAL A 9 -24.98 54.95 -59.34
C VAL A 9 -24.28 53.61 -59.65
N LYS A 10 -23.55 53.49 -60.76
CA LYS A 10 -23.02 52.19 -61.24
C LYS A 10 -21.71 51.73 -60.59
N ASN A 11 -20.95 52.62 -59.92
CA ASN A 11 -19.68 52.27 -59.26
C ASN A 11 -19.77 52.01 -57.75
N HIS A 12 -20.88 52.37 -57.10
CA HIS A 12 -21.01 52.17 -55.65
C HIS A 12 -21.32 50.71 -55.26
N PHE A 13 -21.99 49.96 -56.15
CA PHE A 13 -22.38 48.58 -55.85
C PHE A 13 -21.17 47.63 -55.81
N GLY A 14 -20.16 47.86 -56.67
CA GLY A 14 -18.92 47.08 -56.66
C GLY A 14 -18.07 47.33 -55.41
N VAL A 15 -18.02 48.58 -54.94
CA VAL A 15 -17.32 48.95 -53.69
C VAL A 15 -18.02 48.34 -52.48
N LEU A 16 -19.36 48.41 -52.41
CA LEU A 16 -20.12 47.80 -51.32
C LEU A 16 -19.92 46.27 -51.28
N PHE A 17 -19.94 45.61 -52.43
CA PHE A 17 -19.76 44.16 -52.53
C PHE A 17 -18.34 43.74 -52.13
N ALA A 18 -17.32 44.52 -52.52
CA ALA A 18 -15.94 44.30 -52.07
C ALA A 18 -15.81 44.49 -50.55
N LEU A 19 -16.44 45.52 -49.97
CA LEU A 19 -16.39 45.80 -48.53
C LEU A 19 -17.09 44.70 -47.70
N ILE A 20 -18.18 44.12 -48.21
CA ILE A 20 -18.84 42.96 -47.60
C ILE A 20 -17.94 41.72 -47.68
N PHE A 21 -17.27 41.48 -48.81
CA PHE A 21 -16.34 40.35 -48.94
C PHE A 21 -15.11 40.49 -48.04
N PHE A 22 -14.55 41.69 -47.89
CA PHE A 22 -13.47 41.96 -46.94
C PHE A 22 -13.93 41.89 -45.48
N GLY A 23 -15.17 42.30 -45.18
CA GLY A 23 -15.73 42.19 -43.83
C GLY A 23 -16.00 40.74 -43.40
N LEU A 24 -16.38 39.86 -44.34
CA LEU A 24 -16.59 38.44 -44.04
C LEU A 24 -15.27 37.64 -43.98
N ALA A 25 -14.21 38.10 -44.65
CA ALA A 25 -12.87 37.52 -44.54
C ALA A 25 -12.11 37.97 -43.28
N ALA A 26 -12.65 38.93 -42.52
CA ALA A 26 -12.09 39.41 -41.25
C ALA A 26 -12.67 38.69 -40.02
N CYS A 27 -13.45 37.62 -40.21
CA CYS A 27 -13.57 36.60 -39.17
C CYS A 27 -12.19 35.92 -39.05
N GLU A 28 -11.29 36.52 -38.26
CA GLU A 28 -10.15 35.78 -37.73
C GLU A 28 -10.69 34.53 -37.04
N GLU A 29 -10.10 33.38 -37.33
CA GLU A 29 -10.36 32.17 -36.56
C GLU A 29 -10.09 32.51 -35.09
N GLU A 30 -11.13 32.41 -34.25
CA GLU A 30 -11.02 32.65 -32.81
C GLU A 30 -9.78 31.92 -32.29
N ALA A 31 -8.88 32.65 -31.63
CA ALA A 31 -7.64 32.08 -31.14
C ALA A 31 -7.97 30.91 -30.20
N SER A 32 -7.59 29.69 -30.59
CA SER A 32 -7.79 28.50 -29.76
C SER A 32 -6.91 28.61 -28.52
N CYS A 33 -7.49 29.02 -27.38
CA CYS A 33 -6.80 29.09 -26.08
C CYS A 33 -6.60 27.71 -25.43
N VAL A 34 -6.68 26.62 -26.20
CA VAL A 34 -6.53 25.27 -25.69
C VAL A 34 -5.04 24.95 -25.58
N THR A 35 -4.57 24.80 -24.35
CA THR A 35 -3.23 24.30 -24.03
C THR A 35 -3.33 22.95 -23.33
N ASP A 36 -2.31 22.13 -23.52
CA ASP A 36 -2.15 20.86 -22.80
C ASP A 36 -1.35 21.03 -21.51
N ASN A 37 -0.84 22.22 -21.24
CA ASN A 37 -0.05 22.50 -20.04
C ASN A 37 -0.94 22.58 -18.79
N THR A 38 -0.47 22.02 -17.69
CA THR A 38 -1.14 22.11 -16.39
C THR A 38 -0.12 22.17 -15.26
N ASN A 39 -0.51 22.77 -14.14
CA ASN A 39 0.28 22.70 -12.91
C ASN A 39 -0.12 21.51 -12.04
N ILE A 40 -1.03 20.63 -12.48
CA ILE A 40 -1.47 19.49 -11.68
C ILE A 40 -0.55 18.29 -11.90
N VAL A 41 0.35 18.03 -10.95
CA VAL A 41 1.16 16.83 -10.93
C VAL A 41 0.33 15.64 -10.43
N THR A 42 0.41 14.51 -11.13
CA THR A 42 -0.32 13.30 -10.74
C THR A 42 0.59 12.32 -9.99
N LEU A 43 0.22 11.99 -8.76
CA LEU A 43 0.87 10.98 -7.94
C LEU A 43 0.05 9.70 -7.97
N GLN A 44 0.70 8.55 -8.11
CA GLN A 44 0.11 7.24 -7.88
C GLN A 44 0.72 6.60 -6.63
N PHE A 45 -0.10 6.31 -5.63
CA PHE A 45 0.34 5.57 -4.45
C PHE A 45 0.21 4.07 -4.72
N ILE A 46 1.31 3.37 -4.52
CA ILE A 46 1.41 1.92 -4.69
C ILE A 46 1.78 1.35 -3.33
N LYS A 47 0.87 0.58 -2.76
CA LYS A 47 1.14 -0.18 -1.54
C LYS A 47 1.79 -1.49 -1.93
N LEU A 48 3.05 -1.67 -1.56
CA LEU A 48 3.73 -2.94 -1.70
C LEU A 48 3.40 -3.79 -0.47
N ILE A 49 2.43 -4.70 -0.63
CA ILE A 49 2.17 -5.76 0.34
C ILE A 49 2.87 -7.01 -0.14
N ASN A 50 3.68 -7.60 0.74
CA ASN A 50 4.20 -8.93 0.50
C ASN A 50 3.36 -9.97 1.26
N ASN A 51 2.41 -10.59 0.55
CA ASN A 51 1.81 -11.85 0.94
C ASN A 51 2.58 -12.96 0.20
N GLU A 52 3.47 -13.71 0.85
CA GLU A 52 4.26 -14.74 0.14
C GLU A 52 3.31 -15.84 -0.41
N GLY A 53 2.95 -15.70 -1.68
CA GLY A 53 1.99 -16.52 -2.41
C GLY A 53 1.37 -15.77 -3.59
N GLY A 54 1.37 -14.44 -3.53
CA GLY A 54 1.04 -13.58 -4.66
C GLY A 54 1.45 -12.15 -4.36
N ASN A 55 2.23 -11.55 -5.25
CA ASN A 55 2.30 -10.10 -5.33
C ASN A 55 0.91 -9.63 -5.79
N SER A 56 -0.05 -9.49 -4.87
CA SER A 56 -1.26 -8.73 -5.21
C SER A 56 -0.85 -7.27 -5.18
N GLU A 57 -0.68 -6.67 -6.35
CA GLU A 57 -0.37 -5.24 -6.52
C GLU A 57 -1.48 -4.30 -6.01
N GLU A 58 -2.51 -4.83 -5.35
CA GLU A 58 -3.72 -4.11 -5.04
C GLU A 58 -4.23 -4.44 -3.65
N ASP A 59 -3.64 -3.82 -2.63
CA ASP A 59 -4.40 -3.50 -1.43
C ASP A 59 -4.52 -1.97 -1.34
N PHE A 60 -5.64 -1.49 -1.84
CA PHE A 60 -6.03 -0.10 -1.73
C PHE A 60 -6.64 0.10 -0.35
N GLN A 61 -6.00 0.90 0.51
CA GLN A 61 -6.64 1.79 1.49
C GLN A 61 -5.63 2.26 2.55
N ASP A 62 -4.67 3.10 2.14
CA ASP A 62 -4.23 4.14 3.07
C ASP A 62 -5.17 5.33 2.81
N SER A 63 -5.89 5.76 3.84
CA SER A 63 -6.52 7.08 3.83
C SER A 63 -5.40 8.09 3.73
N VAL A 64 -5.34 8.80 2.60
CA VAL A 64 -4.34 9.83 2.35
C VAL A 64 -5.01 11.18 2.44
N ILE A 65 -4.41 12.09 3.20
CA ILE A 65 -4.71 13.52 3.18
C ILE A 65 -3.45 14.23 2.72
N VAL A 66 -3.57 15.03 1.66
CA VAL A 66 -2.44 15.83 1.17
C VAL A 66 -2.68 17.30 1.46
N ALA A 67 -1.65 17.97 1.97
CA ALA A 67 -1.58 19.42 2.09
C ALA A 67 -0.34 19.93 1.35
N ALA A 68 -0.52 20.92 0.48
CA ALA A 68 0.59 21.69 -0.08
C ALA A 68 0.97 22.82 0.89
N GLU A 69 2.23 23.20 0.93
CA GLU A 69 2.66 24.37 1.70
C GLU A 69 1.83 25.61 1.32
N GLY A 70 1.17 26.24 2.31
CA GLY A 70 0.25 27.37 2.10
C GLY A 70 -1.22 27.00 1.81
N THR A 71 -1.58 25.72 1.65
CA THR A 71 -2.96 25.26 1.45
C THR A 71 -3.37 24.25 2.53
N ILE A 72 -4.30 24.62 3.42
CA ILE A 72 -4.74 23.79 4.56
C ILE A 72 -5.92 22.85 4.19
N ALA A 73 -6.41 22.91 2.94
CA ALA A 73 -7.50 22.04 2.50
C ALA A 73 -6.96 20.62 2.24
N GLY A 74 -7.03 19.77 3.27
CA GLY A 74 -6.78 18.35 3.12
C GLY A 74 -7.77 17.74 2.14
N ILE A 75 -7.27 17.09 1.09
CA ILE A 75 -8.10 16.34 0.14
C ILE A 75 -8.27 14.93 0.71
N PRO A 76 -9.43 14.54 1.24
CA PRO A 76 -9.63 13.18 1.71
C PRO A 76 -9.70 12.23 0.51
N ILE A 77 -8.72 11.35 0.39
CA ILE A 77 -8.67 10.40 -0.72
C ILE A 77 -9.22 9.08 -0.24
N GLY A 78 -10.53 8.88 -0.45
CA GLY A 78 -11.19 7.60 -0.24
C GLY A 78 -10.76 6.62 -1.31
N GLY A 79 -9.71 5.83 -1.06
CA GLY A 79 -9.34 4.66 -1.86
C GLY A 79 -8.83 4.90 -3.29
N ALA A 80 -8.68 6.15 -3.75
CA ALA A 80 -8.13 6.41 -5.09
C ALA A 80 -6.60 6.21 -5.09
N SER A 81 -6.09 5.37 -5.99
CA SER A 81 -4.64 5.18 -6.18
C SER A 81 -3.94 6.38 -6.81
N ARG A 82 -4.68 7.32 -7.41
CA ARG A 82 -4.12 8.47 -8.12
C ARG A 82 -4.67 9.78 -7.59
N ILE A 83 -3.79 10.75 -7.41
CA ILE A 83 -4.10 12.06 -6.84
C ILE A 83 -3.43 13.13 -7.69
N GLY A 84 -4.19 14.13 -8.10
CA GLY A 84 -3.65 15.34 -8.73
C GLY A 84 -3.38 16.41 -7.67
N LEU A 85 -2.17 16.97 -7.66
CA LEU A 85 -1.77 18.04 -6.75
C LEU A 85 -1.24 19.24 -7.53
N PRO A 86 -1.60 20.47 -7.15
CA PRO A 86 -1.06 21.65 -7.81
C PRO A 86 0.41 21.87 -7.42
N LEU A 87 1.25 22.10 -8.42
CA LEU A 87 2.57 22.70 -8.28
C LEU A 87 2.43 24.21 -8.08
N ASP A 88 3.39 24.79 -7.35
CA ASP A 88 3.49 26.21 -7.12
C ASP A 88 3.86 26.93 -8.44
N PRO A 89 2.99 27.79 -8.99
CA PRO A 89 3.25 28.50 -10.24
C PRO A 89 4.26 29.64 -10.09
N ALA A 90 4.64 30.03 -8.87
CA ALA A 90 5.58 31.11 -8.57
C ALA A 90 7.01 30.62 -8.27
N ASN A 91 7.16 29.37 -7.83
CA ASN A 91 8.45 28.77 -7.45
C ASN A 91 8.80 27.56 -8.32
N ASN A 92 10.07 27.14 -8.32
CA ASN A 92 10.57 25.95 -9.02
C ASN A 92 10.53 24.69 -8.14
N THR A 93 9.88 24.80 -6.98
CA THR A 93 9.87 23.79 -5.94
C THR A 93 8.50 23.78 -5.27
N THR A 94 7.94 22.60 -5.00
CA THR A 94 6.70 22.46 -4.23
C THR A 94 6.87 21.40 -3.15
N THR A 95 6.47 21.73 -1.93
CA THR A 95 6.46 20.81 -0.79
C THR A 95 5.03 20.29 -0.54
N PHE A 96 4.89 18.97 -0.48
CA PHE A 96 3.66 18.27 -0.11
C PHE A 96 3.85 17.53 1.21
N TYR A 97 2.89 17.68 2.10
CA TYR A 97 2.75 16.89 3.31
C TYR A 97 1.62 15.88 3.11
N VAL A 98 1.94 14.61 3.29
CA VAL A 98 1.05 13.49 3.03
C VAL A 98 0.81 12.76 4.34
N PHE A 99 -0.40 12.86 4.87
CA PHE A 99 -0.83 12.17 6.06
C PHE A 99 -1.42 10.83 5.64
N ARG A 100 -0.81 9.73 6.11
CA ARG A 100 -1.25 8.37 5.84
C ARG A 100 -1.69 7.71 7.12
N GLN A 101 -2.83 7.04 7.10
CA GLN A 101 -3.25 6.20 8.20
C GLN A 101 -2.54 4.84 8.11
N VAL A 102 -1.65 4.54 9.06
CA VAL A 102 -0.90 3.28 9.09
C VAL A 102 -1.61 2.20 9.92
N GLU A 103 -2.30 2.60 10.98
CA GLU A 103 -3.13 1.75 11.84
C GLU A 103 -4.40 2.52 12.24
N GLU A 104 -5.37 1.85 12.84
CA GLU A 104 -6.60 2.51 13.31
C GLU A 104 -6.27 3.63 14.30
N GLY A 105 -6.55 4.89 13.91
CA GLY A 105 -6.25 6.07 14.72
C GLY A 105 -4.78 6.53 14.73
N VAL A 106 -3.86 5.85 14.01
CA VAL A 106 -2.44 6.23 13.93
C VAL A 106 -2.12 6.80 12.55
N PHE A 107 -1.68 8.05 12.52
CA PHE A 107 -1.28 8.75 11.30
C PHE A 107 0.23 8.96 11.25
N ARG A 108 0.83 8.66 10.09
CA ARG A 108 2.20 9.01 9.73
C ARG A 108 2.17 10.19 8.77
N VAL A 109 3.08 11.14 8.95
CA VAL A 109 3.26 12.26 8.02
C VAL A 109 4.50 12.00 7.20
N ASP A 110 4.34 11.96 5.89
CA ASP A 110 5.46 11.92 4.95
C ASP A 110 5.57 13.26 4.20
N THR A 111 6.79 13.60 3.81
CA THR A 111 7.09 14.84 3.07
C THR A 111 7.62 14.49 1.69
N LEU A 112 7.10 15.14 0.67
CA LEU A 112 7.57 15.08 -0.71
C LEU A 112 7.88 16.50 -1.20
N VAL A 113 9.13 16.74 -1.57
CA VAL A 113 9.56 18.00 -2.18
C VAL A 113 9.91 17.72 -3.64
N LEU A 114 9.16 18.34 -4.55
CA LEU A 114 9.41 18.25 -5.98
C LEU A 114 10.16 19.48 -6.47
N ASN A 115 11.16 19.25 -7.31
CA ASN A 115 11.83 20.28 -8.11
C ASN A 115 11.33 20.19 -9.55
N TYR A 116 11.23 21.31 -10.23
CA TYR A 116 10.86 21.36 -11.64
C TYR A 116 11.35 22.66 -12.27
N ARG A 117 11.33 22.70 -13.60
CA ARG A 117 11.51 23.93 -14.37
C ARG A 117 10.17 24.44 -14.86
N ARG A 118 10.15 25.75 -15.12
CA ARG A 118 8.98 26.48 -15.61
C ARG A 118 9.38 27.25 -16.85
N GLU A 119 8.55 27.18 -17.88
CA GLU A 119 8.63 28.07 -19.03
C GLU A 119 7.28 28.76 -19.21
N GLN A 120 7.32 30.08 -19.35
CA GLN A 120 6.13 30.89 -19.63
C GLN A 120 6.10 31.22 -21.11
N SER A 121 4.97 30.96 -21.75
CA SER A 121 4.72 31.35 -23.12
C SER A 121 3.44 32.19 -23.20
N LEU A 122 3.32 33.03 -24.22
CA LEU A 122 2.09 33.75 -24.51
C LEU A 122 1.46 33.08 -25.73
N ILE A 123 0.32 32.42 -25.56
CA ILE A 123 -0.39 31.75 -26.67
C ILE A 123 -0.91 32.82 -27.64
N SER A 124 -1.66 33.78 -27.09
CA SER A 124 -2.13 34.96 -27.78
C SER A 124 -2.38 36.08 -26.76
N PRO A 125 -2.50 37.35 -27.20
CA PRO A 125 -2.87 38.44 -26.31
C PRO A 125 -4.22 38.23 -25.59
N GLU A 126 -5.12 37.44 -26.18
CA GLU A 126 -6.46 37.19 -25.64
C GLU A 126 -6.50 36.00 -24.66
N CYS A 127 -5.61 35.01 -24.84
CA CYS A 127 -5.57 33.80 -24.01
C CYS A 127 -4.75 33.97 -22.72
N GLY A 128 -3.87 34.97 -22.65
CA GLY A 128 -2.98 35.19 -21.51
C GLY A 128 -1.76 34.25 -21.46
N PRO A 129 -1.00 34.29 -20.35
CA PRO A 129 0.22 33.50 -20.21
C PRO A 129 -0.11 32.03 -19.94
N ASP A 130 0.58 31.16 -20.65
CA ASP A 130 0.62 29.72 -20.44
C ASP A 130 1.90 29.32 -19.70
N GLN A 131 1.83 28.27 -18.89
CA GLN A 131 2.93 27.81 -18.04
C GLN A 131 3.18 26.33 -18.23
N HIS A 132 4.34 26.01 -18.81
CA HIS A 132 4.81 24.65 -18.99
C HIS A 132 5.72 24.25 -17.82
N PHE A 133 5.39 23.13 -17.16
CA PHE A 133 6.17 22.54 -16.06
C PHE A 133 6.83 21.25 -16.53
N PHE A 134 8.16 21.20 -16.47
CA PHE A 134 8.97 20.10 -17.01
C PHE A 134 10.22 19.84 -16.17
N ASP A 135 11.01 18.83 -16.54
CA ASP A 135 12.19 18.38 -15.77
C ASP A 135 11.83 18.09 -14.29
N LEU A 136 10.66 17.48 -14.04
CA LEU A 136 10.23 17.14 -12.69
C LEU A 136 11.18 16.11 -12.05
N ASP A 137 11.63 16.42 -10.84
CA ASP A 137 12.52 15.59 -10.04
C ASP A 137 12.15 15.66 -8.56
N THR A 138 12.64 14.70 -7.77
CA THR A 138 12.42 14.64 -6.33
C THR A 138 13.61 15.22 -5.59
N ALA A 139 13.43 16.37 -4.93
CA ALA A 139 14.46 17.00 -4.11
C ALA A 139 14.64 16.29 -2.77
N LEU A 140 13.51 15.90 -2.17
CA LEU A 140 13.45 15.23 -0.87
C LEU A 140 12.19 14.38 -0.79
N SER A 141 12.32 13.22 -0.15
CA SER A 141 11.21 12.33 0.14
C SER A 141 11.45 11.59 1.44
N THR A 142 10.41 11.40 2.24
CA THR A 142 10.43 10.48 3.40
C THR A 142 9.67 9.18 3.14
N PHE A 143 9.19 8.98 1.91
CA PHE A 143 8.60 7.71 1.46
C PHE A 143 9.68 6.64 1.28
N ASP A 144 9.25 5.38 1.23
CA ASP A 144 10.17 4.24 1.06
C ASP A 144 10.88 4.31 -0.29
N SER A 145 10.13 4.58 -1.37
CA SER A 145 10.70 4.96 -2.66
C SER A 145 9.75 5.76 -3.53
N ILE A 146 10.34 6.50 -4.48
CA ILE A 146 9.61 7.28 -5.47
C ILE A 146 10.22 7.01 -6.84
N ARG A 147 9.36 6.87 -7.84
CA ARG A 147 9.75 6.75 -9.25
C ARG A 147 9.06 7.80 -10.08
N VAL A 148 9.84 8.71 -10.66
CA VAL A 148 9.35 9.64 -11.68
C VAL A 148 9.10 8.86 -12.98
N ARG A 149 7.89 8.95 -13.50
CA ARG A 149 7.47 8.29 -14.75
C ARG A 149 7.35 9.29 -15.90
N ASN A 150 6.72 10.44 -15.64
CA ASN A 150 6.61 11.53 -16.60
C ASN A 150 7.16 12.81 -15.98
N PRO A 151 8.31 13.31 -16.45
CA PRO A 151 8.91 14.53 -15.95
C PRO A 151 8.20 15.81 -16.44
N GLU A 152 7.27 15.69 -17.39
CA GLU A 152 6.45 16.78 -17.93
C GLU A 152 5.02 16.72 -17.40
N VAL A 153 4.45 17.87 -17.06
CA VAL A 153 3.11 17.97 -16.46
C VAL A 153 2.11 18.49 -17.49
N LEU A 154 1.39 17.53 -18.11
CA LEU A 154 0.43 17.78 -19.18
C LEU A 154 -0.95 17.21 -18.82
N ILE A 155 -2.01 17.81 -19.35
CA ILE A 155 -3.41 17.39 -19.17
C ILE A 155 -3.65 16.04 -19.87
N SER A 156 -3.03 15.83 -21.04
CA SER A 156 -3.17 14.63 -21.86
C SER A 156 -2.46 13.39 -21.29
N ASN A 157 -1.64 13.55 -20.24
CA ASN A 157 -0.90 12.44 -19.64
C ASN A 157 -1.85 11.42 -18.99
N SER A 158 -1.99 10.27 -19.65
CA SER A 158 -2.77 9.12 -19.13
C SER A 158 -2.04 8.33 -18.03
N THR A 159 -0.72 8.53 -17.92
CA THR A 159 0.15 7.90 -16.93
C THR A 159 0.53 8.89 -15.84
N PRO A 160 0.62 8.45 -14.57
CA PRO A 160 0.93 9.34 -13.46
C PRO A 160 2.34 9.92 -13.61
N ASN A 161 2.55 11.15 -13.15
CA ASN A 161 3.88 11.76 -13.13
C ASN A 161 4.83 11.03 -12.18
N LEU A 162 4.35 10.63 -11.00
CA LEU A 162 5.14 9.89 -10.02
C LEU A 162 4.40 8.66 -9.52
N GLN A 163 5.18 7.62 -9.23
CA GLN A 163 4.75 6.49 -8.42
C GLN A 163 5.43 6.60 -7.05
N VAL A 164 4.61 6.63 -6.00
CA VAL A 164 5.04 6.67 -4.61
C VAL A 164 4.80 5.29 -4.02
N PHE A 165 5.87 4.61 -3.66
CA PHE A 165 5.78 3.27 -3.08
C PHE A 165 5.82 3.38 -1.57
N THR A 166 4.91 2.64 -0.95
CA THR A 166 4.84 2.49 0.49
C THR A 166 4.93 1.03 0.83
N CYS A 167 5.87 0.68 1.69
CA CYS A 167 6.14 -0.70 2.07
C CYS A 167 5.40 -0.96 3.39
N ARG A 168 4.38 -1.82 3.34
CA ARG A 168 3.72 -2.32 4.55
C ARG A 168 4.16 -3.76 4.74
N TYR A 169 4.95 -3.98 5.78
CA TYR A 169 5.35 -5.31 6.16
C TYR A 169 4.32 -5.84 7.15
N GLU A 170 3.57 -6.86 6.77
CA GLU A 170 2.73 -7.62 7.70
C GLU A 170 3.58 -8.65 8.46
N LEU A 171 4.77 -8.26 8.91
CA LEU A 171 5.64 -9.14 9.67
C LEU A 171 5.13 -9.19 11.11
N THR A 172 4.48 -10.28 11.46
CA THR A 172 4.15 -10.56 12.85
C THR A 172 5.34 -11.22 13.53
N ASN A 173 5.67 -10.81 14.74
CA ASN A 173 6.59 -11.53 15.61
C ASN A 173 5.85 -12.63 16.39
N VAL A 174 4.81 -13.21 15.79
CA VAL A 174 3.92 -14.18 16.43
C VAL A 174 3.95 -15.47 15.64
N MET A 175 4.41 -16.53 16.29
CA MET A 175 4.30 -17.89 15.78
C MET A 175 2.94 -18.45 16.19
N ARG A 176 2.12 -18.89 15.23
CA ARG A 176 0.82 -19.51 15.48
C ARG A 176 0.95 -21.02 15.40
N LEU A 177 0.74 -21.72 16.52
CA LEU A 177 0.71 -23.18 16.61
C LEU A 177 -0.73 -23.67 16.66
N GLN A 178 -1.12 -24.54 15.73
CA GLN A 178 -2.38 -25.25 15.72
C GLN A 178 -2.18 -26.64 16.31
N PHE A 179 -2.99 -27.01 17.29
CA PHE A 179 -3.02 -28.34 17.88
C PHE A 179 -4.30 -29.02 17.45
N THR A 180 -4.18 -30.15 16.75
CA THR A 180 -5.31 -30.95 16.27
C THR A 180 -5.37 -32.24 17.08
N TYR A 181 -6.54 -32.62 17.59
CA TYR A 181 -6.72 -33.86 18.35
C TYR A 181 -7.32 -34.98 17.48
N GLN A 182 -6.65 -36.12 17.41
CA GLN A 182 -7.05 -37.30 16.63
C GLN A 182 -6.85 -38.58 17.46
N PRO A 183 -7.78 -38.89 18.39
CA PRO A 183 -7.66 -40.05 19.28
C PRO A 183 -7.54 -41.37 18.51
N GLU A 184 -6.64 -42.26 18.94
CA GLU A 184 -6.60 -43.63 18.43
C GLU A 184 -7.75 -44.51 18.96
N ASP A 185 -8.26 -44.18 20.16
CA ASP A 185 -9.35 -44.89 20.83
C ASP A 185 -10.65 -44.08 20.74
N THR A 186 -11.67 -44.67 20.11
CA THR A 186 -13.01 -44.07 19.94
C THR A 186 -13.78 -43.87 21.25
N THR A 187 -13.19 -44.20 22.40
CA THR A 187 -13.78 -43.93 23.72
C THR A 187 -13.43 -42.54 24.28
N LYS A 188 -12.49 -41.81 23.68
CA LYS A 188 -12.12 -40.44 24.07
C LYS A 188 -12.41 -39.43 22.94
N ASP A 189 -13.61 -38.85 22.96
CA ASP A 189 -14.00 -37.86 21.96
C ASP A 189 -13.50 -36.44 22.28
N THR A 190 -12.81 -36.22 23.40
CA THR A 190 -12.39 -34.89 23.84
C THR A 190 -11.12 -34.93 24.68
N LEU A 191 -10.17 -34.05 24.35
CA LEU A 191 -8.95 -33.77 25.11
C LEU A 191 -9.12 -32.54 25.98
N PHE A 192 -8.89 -32.66 27.29
CA PHE A 192 -8.92 -31.52 28.21
C PHE A 192 -7.53 -30.91 28.38
N ILE A 193 -7.39 -29.65 28.00
CA ILE A 193 -6.16 -28.86 28.13
C ILE A 193 -6.28 -27.94 29.32
N LYS A 194 -5.46 -28.20 30.32
CA LYS A 194 -5.37 -27.36 31.52
C LYS A 194 -4.75 -26.00 31.18
N ARG A 195 -3.63 -26.01 30.46
CA ARG A 195 -2.95 -24.79 30.03
C ARG A 195 -1.97 -25.02 28.89
N VAL A 196 -1.73 -23.95 28.14
CA VAL A 196 -0.64 -23.83 27.19
C VAL A 196 0.22 -22.64 27.58
N TYR A 197 1.53 -22.81 27.69
CA TYR A 197 2.48 -21.73 28.01
C TYR A 197 3.76 -21.86 27.19
N SER A 198 4.58 -20.82 27.15
CA SER A 198 5.90 -20.88 26.49
C SER A 198 7.02 -20.46 27.42
N ASN A 199 8.26 -20.82 27.08
CA ASN A 199 9.43 -20.34 27.82
C ASN A 199 9.69 -18.83 27.63
N ILE A 200 9.08 -18.20 26.62
CA ILE A 200 9.22 -16.78 26.31
C ILE A 200 8.10 -15.96 26.97
N SER A 201 6.87 -16.48 26.97
CA SER A 201 5.72 -15.84 27.62
C SER A 201 5.71 -16.19 29.11
N LYS A 202 5.65 -15.18 29.98
CA LYS A 202 5.48 -15.40 31.43
C LYS A 202 4.03 -15.73 31.83
N GLU A 203 3.12 -15.64 30.88
CA GLU A 203 1.68 -15.86 31.06
C GLU A 203 1.23 -17.07 30.24
N ASP A 204 0.20 -17.75 30.74
CA ASP A 204 -0.45 -18.83 30.02
C ASP A 204 -1.11 -18.25 28.76
N LEU A 205 -0.82 -18.89 27.63
CA LEU A 205 -1.32 -18.51 26.32
C LEU A 205 -2.77 -18.96 26.12
N LEU A 206 -3.14 -20.08 26.76
CA LEU A 206 -4.50 -20.61 26.87
C LEU A 206 -4.65 -21.35 28.20
N GLN A 207 -5.86 -21.37 28.76
CA GLN A 207 -6.21 -22.10 29.99
C GLN A 207 -7.56 -22.80 29.84
N ASP A 208 -7.75 -23.92 30.54
CA ASP A 208 -9.02 -24.62 30.73
C ASP A 208 -9.86 -24.76 29.46
N THR A 209 -9.26 -25.32 28.41
CA THR A 209 -9.85 -25.48 27.07
C THR A 209 -10.02 -26.95 26.72
N THR A 210 -10.94 -27.28 25.83
CA THR A 210 -11.16 -28.64 25.32
C THR A 210 -11.01 -28.68 23.81
N ILE A 211 -10.43 -29.77 23.29
CA ILE A 211 -10.40 -30.05 21.85
C ILE A 211 -11.23 -31.33 21.62
N ALA A 212 -12.29 -31.26 20.82
CA ALA A 212 -13.02 -32.47 20.43
C ALA A 212 -12.25 -33.25 19.33
N ASP A 213 -12.64 -34.51 19.08
CA ASP A 213 -12.11 -35.28 17.95
C ASP A 213 -12.33 -34.53 16.61
N GLY A 214 -11.23 -34.29 15.89
CA GLY A 214 -11.22 -33.58 14.62
C GLY A 214 -11.26 -32.04 14.73
N ASP A 215 -11.39 -31.49 15.94
CA ASP A 215 -11.27 -30.05 16.19
C ASP A 215 -9.80 -29.64 16.40
N ASP A 216 -9.58 -28.32 16.37
CA ASP A 216 -8.28 -27.71 16.61
C ASP A 216 -8.35 -26.55 17.61
N ILE A 217 -7.19 -26.19 18.14
CA ILE A 217 -6.97 -24.90 18.80
C ILE A 217 -5.74 -24.23 18.21
N THR A 218 -5.77 -22.90 18.13
CA THR A 218 -4.62 -22.11 17.68
C THR A 218 -4.07 -21.26 18.82
N VAL A 219 -2.76 -21.31 19.02
CA VAL A 219 -2.03 -20.58 20.05
C VAL A 219 -1.05 -19.63 19.41
N SER A 220 -1.11 -18.36 19.80
CA SER A 220 -0.18 -17.33 19.34
C SER A 220 0.96 -17.17 20.33
N VAL A 221 2.19 -17.39 19.87
CA VAL A 221 3.40 -17.40 20.69
C VAL A 221 4.33 -16.29 20.20
N PRO A 222 4.68 -15.29 21.02
CA PRO A 222 5.62 -14.26 20.61
C PRO A 222 7.01 -14.87 20.39
N VAL A 223 7.66 -14.49 19.30
CA VAL A 223 9.09 -14.74 19.03
C VAL A 223 9.88 -13.45 19.25
N THR A 224 11.12 -13.58 19.71
CA THR A 224 11.98 -12.42 20.01
C THR A 224 13.24 -12.45 19.17
N ARG A 225 13.89 -11.29 19.03
CA ARG A 225 15.18 -11.18 18.32
C ARG A 225 16.31 -11.95 19.01
N ASN A 226 16.18 -12.18 20.32
CA ASN A 226 17.27 -12.68 21.16
C ASN A 226 17.23 -14.21 21.30
N ASP A 227 16.12 -14.83 20.93
CA ASP A 227 15.92 -16.26 21.03
C ASP A 227 16.02 -16.90 19.64
N SER A 228 16.70 -18.04 19.52
CA SER A 228 16.73 -18.83 18.28
C SER A 228 15.74 -20.01 18.31
N GLN A 229 15.02 -20.13 19.42
CA GLN A 229 14.07 -21.20 19.66
C GLN A 229 12.99 -20.77 20.64
N VAL A 230 11.83 -21.40 20.56
CA VAL A 230 10.75 -21.27 21.52
C VAL A 230 10.26 -22.66 21.90
N GLN A 231 9.99 -22.86 23.18
CA GLN A 231 9.43 -24.08 23.73
C GLN A 231 8.01 -23.75 24.18
N VAL A 232 7.04 -24.52 23.69
CA VAL A 232 5.64 -24.43 24.06
C VAL A 232 5.24 -25.70 24.75
N PHE A 233 4.60 -25.56 25.90
CA PHE A 233 4.20 -26.64 26.77
C PHE A 233 2.68 -26.70 26.81
N LEU A 234 2.12 -27.87 26.55
CA LEU A 234 0.69 -28.17 26.63
C LEU A 234 0.48 -29.19 27.74
N GLU A 235 -0.25 -28.79 28.79
CA GLU A 235 -0.58 -29.65 29.93
C GLU A 235 -2.03 -30.11 29.84
N THR A 236 -2.26 -31.42 29.90
CA THR A 236 -3.60 -32.00 29.90
C THR A 236 -4.15 -32.18 31.31
N ALA A 237 -5.48 -32.20 31.43
CA ALA A 237 -6.21 -32.40 32.68
C ALA A 237 -6.84 -33.81 32.81
N ASP A 238 -6.39 -34.77 32.00
CA ASP A 238 -6.91 -36.14 31.98
C ASP A 238 -6.62 -36.92 33.28
N ALA A 239 -7.19 -38.13 33.40
CA ALA A 239 -6.96 -39.04 34.53
C ALA A 239 -5.46 -39.30 34.79
N VAL A 240 -4.64 -39.26 33.74
CA VAL A 240 -3.17 -39.23 33.82
C VAL A 240 -2.72 -37.95 33.11
N PRO A 241 -2.38 -36.87 33.86
CA PRO A 241 -1.90 -35.64 33.26
C PRO A 241 -0.63 -35.89 32.44
N ALA A 242 -0.59 -35.34 31.24
CA ALA A 242 0.56 -35.37 30.35
C ALA A 242 1.04 -33.94 30.06
N THR A 243 2.34 -33.79 29.79
CA THR A 243 2.92 -32.54 29.31
C THR A 243 3.59 -32.79 27.98
N TYR A 244 3.09 -32.12 26.96
CA TYR A 244 3.64 -32.13 25.61
C TYR A 244 4.48 -30.86 25.41
N GLN A 245 5.71 -31.02 24.94
CA GLN A 245 6.62 -29.91 24.67
C GLN A 245 6.91 -29.84 23.17
N VAL A 246 6.49 -28.75 22.53
CA VAL A 246 6.86 -28.39 21.17
C VAL A 246 8.07 -27.45 21.24
N GLN A 247 9.20 -27.87 20.72
CA GLN A 247 10.39 -27.02 20.54
C GLN A 247 10.49 -26.59 19.07
N ALA A 248 10.27 -25.30 18.84
CA ALA A 248 10.32 -24.67 17.53
C ALA A 248 11.62 -23.88 17.38
N TYR A 249 12.45 -24.23 16.39
CA TYR A 249 13.68 -23.53 16.04
C TYR A 249 13.45 -22.59 14.88
N TYR A 250 13.75 -21.31 15.05
CA TYR A 250 13.57 -20.32 14.01
C TYR A 250 14.84 -19.51 13.77
N ARG A 251 14.97 -19.02 12.54
CA ARG A 251 16.06 -18.16 12.10
C ARG A 251 15.53 -16.79 11.77
N GLN A 252 16.26 -15.78 12.23
CA GLN A 252 16.10 -14.43 11.74
C GLN A 252 16.82 -14.32 10.39
N ASP A 253 16.05 -14.13 9.33
CA ASP A 253 16.56 -13.76 8.02
C ASP A 253 16.28 -12.28 7.78
N THR A 254 17.16 -11.60 7.05
CA THR A 254 16.84 -10.27 6.54
C THR A 254 16.27 -10.42 5.13
N PHE A 255 15.05 -9.95 4.93
CA PHE A 255 14.37 -9.91 3.65
C PHE A 255 14.28 -8.47 3.14
N GLN A 256 14.50 -8.28 1.84
CA GLN A 256 14.43 -6.97 1.21
C GLN A 256 13.61 -7.07 -0.07
N VAL A 257 12.50 -6.33 -0.13
CA VAL A 257 11.81 -6.04 -1.40
C VAL A 257 12.62 -4.96 -2.12
N ALA A 258 12.73 -5.07 -3.45
CA ALA A 258 13.32 -4.00 -4.25
C ALA A 258 12.62 -2.67 -3.93
N ASP A 259 13.42 -1.62 -3.71
CA ASP A 259 12.94 -0.28 -3.35
C ASP A 259 12.30 -0.15 -1.93
N CYS A 260 12.47 -1.15 -1.06
CA CYS A 260 12.11 -1.08 0.36
C CYS A 260 13.33 -1.31 1.30
N LEU A 261 13.21 -0.87 2.56
CA LEU A 261 14.23 -1.15 3.59
C LEU A 261 14.33 -2.67 3.87
N PRO A 262 15.51 -3.19 4.24
CA PRO A 262 15.62 -4.56 4.72
C PRO A 262 14.81 -4.74 6.00
N GLN A 263 14.10 -5.85 6.13
CA GLN A 263 13.34 -6.20 7.32
C GLN A 263 13.74 -7.58 7.84
N ASP A 264 13.70 -7.70 9.16
CA ASP A 264 13.90 -8.97 9.85
C ASP A 264 12.63 -9.82 9.73
N ARG A 265 12.75 -10.99 9.13
CA ARG A 265 11.72 -12.03 9.13
C ARG A 265 12.19 -13.20 9.99
N TYR A 266 11.25 -13.86 10.64
CA TYR A 266 11.52 -15.12 11.33
C TYR A 266 11.02 -16.27 10.48
N ARG A 267 11.92 -17.18 10.14
CA ARG A 267 11.60 -18.42 9.43
C ARG A 267 11.72 -19.57 10.40
N LEU A 268 10.68 -20.38 10.52
CA LEU A 268 10.75 -21.62 11.30
C LEU A 268 11.59 -22.65 10.50
N ASP A 269 12.74 -23.05 11.05
CA ASP A 269 13.67 -24.00 10.43
C ASP A 269 13.25 -25.45 10.72
N SER A 270 12.76 -25.72 11.94
CA SER A 270 12.24 -27.04 12.34
C SER A 270 11.39 -26.96 13.60
N ALA A 271 10.52 -27.94 13.82
CA ALA A 271 9.83 -28.15 15.08
C ALA A 271 10.05 -29.60 15.55
N GLN A 272 10.29 -29.79 16.84
CA GLN A 272 10.47 -31.07 17.49
C GLN A 272 9.46 -31.20 18.62
N LEU A 273 8.91 -32.40 18.80
CA LEU A 273 7.91 -32.67 19.82
C LEU A 273 8.44 -33.71 20.80
N TRP A 274 8.32 -33.41 22.10
CA TRP A 274 8.78 -34.23 23.20
C TRP A 274 7.62 -34.46 24.17
N ILE A 275 7.42 -35.71 24.59
CA ILE A 275 6.60 -36.02 25.76
C ILE A 275 7.53 -36.20 26.95
N ASN A 276 7.16 -35.66 28.12
CA ASN A 276 7.89 -35.96 29.34
C ASN A 276 7.84 -37.49 29.61
N PRO A 277 8.99 -38.19 29.65
CA PRO A 277 9.06 -39.66 29.74
C PRO A 277 8.45 -40.25 31.01
N ASP A 278 8.13 -39.44 32.00
CA ASP A 278 7.44 -39.87 33.22
C ASP A 278 5.94 -40.19 32.99
N SER A 279 5.35 -39.80 31.85
CA SER A 279 3.97 -40.19 31.50
C SER A 279 3.93 -41.57 30.81
N LEU A 280 3.42 -42.57 31.52
CA LEU A 280 3.37 -43.99 31.12
C LEU A 280 2.31 -44.33 30.04
N ALA A 281 1.87 -43.39 29.20
CA ALA A 281 0.77 -43.63 28.25
C ALA A 281 1.02 -43.12 26.82
N ASP A 282 0.80 -44.05 25.88
CA ASP A 282 0.40 -43.91 24.47
C ASP A 282 1.30 -43.14 23.47
N PRO A 283 1.09 -43.33 22.15
CA PRO A 283 2.12 -43.10 21.14
C PRO A 283 2.59 -41.65 21.06
N ALA A 284 3.82 -41.49 20.57
CA ALA A 284 4.41 -40.17 20.35
C ALA A 284 3.53 -39.36 19.37
N PRO A 285 3.10 -38.14 19.74
CA PRO A 285 2.39 -37.25 18.83
C PRO A 285 3.27 -36.92 17.63
N GLU A 286 2.63 -36.60 16.50
CA GLU A 286 3.29 -36.47 15.20
C GLU A 286 3.19 -35.01 14.70
N VAL A 287 4.30 -34.47 14.23
CA VAL A 287 4.33 -33.16 13.55
C VAL A 287 4.13 -33.43 12.06
N THR A 288 2.92 -33.17 11.56
CA THR A 288 2.44 -33.64 10.24
C THR A 288 2.67 -32.64 9.11
N SER A 289 2.94 -31.36 9.37
CA SER A 289 3.19 -30.34 8.33
C SER A 289 4.17 -29.27 8.77
N THR A 290 5.15 -28.97 7.90
CA THR A 290 6.17 -27.93 8.13
C THR A 290 6.29 -26.90 7.01
N THR A 291 5.17 -26.39 6.50
CA THR A 291 5.21 -25.27 5.54
C THR A 291 4.87 -23.98 6.26
N PHE A 292 5.90 -23.18 6.57
CA PHE A 292 5.80 -22.13 7.58
C PHE A 292 6.16 -20.76 7.06
N ASN A 293 5.19 -19.85 7.12
CA ASN A 293 5.33 -18.42 6.89
C ASN A 293 4.69 -17.70 8.08
N ILE A 294 5.40 -16.77 8.73
CA ILE A 294 4.88 -15.99 9.88
C ILE A 294 3.64 -15.14 9.55
N ASN A 295 3.28 -15.02 8.28
CA ASN A 295 2.15 -14.24 7.79
C ASN A 295 0.89 -15.08 7.51
N THR A 296 0.91 -16.39 7.72
CA THR A 296 -0.30 -17.23 7.59
C THR A 296 -1.15 -17.24 8.87
N ALA A 297 -2.42 -17.64 8.76
CA ALA A 297 -3.31 -17.78 9.92
C ALA A 297 -2.82 -18.88 10.89
N VAL A 298 -2.07 -19.86 10.39
CA VAL A 298 -1.42 -20.92 11.16
C VAL A 298 -0.03 -21.17 10.59
N ASN A 299 0.97 -21.21 11.46
CA ASN A 299 2.39 -21.23 11.07
C ASN A 299 3.12 -22.46 11.64
N ALA A 300 2.38 -23.42 12.19
CA ALA A 300 2.78 -24.72 12.73
C ALA A 300 1.54 -25.55 13.02
N GLU A 301 1.48 -26.79 12.53
CA GLU A 301 0.41 -27.73 12.87
C GLU A 301 1.00 -28.92 13.61
N VAL A 302 0.40 -29.25 14.76
CA VAL A 302 0.82 -30.32 15.66
C VAL A 302 -0.37 -31.24 15.86
N THR A 303 -0.25 -32.49 15.45
CA THR A 303 -1.31 -33.49 15.64
C THR A 303 -1.02 -34.28 16.91
N ILE A 304 -1.94 -34.19 17.88
CA ILE A 304 -1.95 -34.99 19.10
C ILE A 304 -2.80 -36.22 18.82
N LYS A 305 -2.20 -37.41 18.95
CA LYS A 305 -2.90 -38.70 18.84
C LYS A 305 -3.20 -39.24 20.23
#